data_AF-A0A1H8AXU7-F1
#
_entry.id   AF-A0A1H8AXU7-F1
#
_cell.length_a   1.000
_cell.length_b   1.000
_cell.length_c   1.000
_cell.angle_alpha   90.00
_cell.angle_beta   90.00
_cell.angle_gamma   90.00
#
_symmetry.space_group_name_H-M   'P 1'
#
loop_
_entity.id
_entity.type
_entity.pdbx_description
1 polymer ?
#
loop_
_entity_poly.entity_id
_entity_poly.type
_entity_poly.pdbx_seq_one_letter_code
_entity_poly.pdbx_strand_id
1 'polypeptide(L)'
;MSRIIYIPVSVALLITVFAAQAGTFEKGAWSASGCGAMPETPVVDSSSVDAFNQSVGKINEWQKQIQTYHDCMIKEANADNAAINKSATAEQSRINEAVEKVNKEAAAGKQKVEQASSRSSSGSSFPSLAPPPGGMGGQPGY
;
A
#
# COMPACT_ATOMS: atom_id res chain seq x y z
N MET A 1 23.88 -39.72 46.31
CA MET A 1 24.60 -39.24 45.11
C MET A 1 23.64 -38.37 44.31
N SER A 2 23.76 -37.05 44.40
CA SER A 2 22.88 -36.11 43.69
C SER A 2 23.58 -35.65 42.41
N ARG A 3 22.99 -35.91 41.24
CA ARG A 3 23.49 -35.42 39.95
C ARG A 3 22.72 -34.15 39.58
N ILE A 4 23.41 -33.02 39.59
CA ILE A 4 22.89 -31.75 39.08
C ILE A 4 23.16 -31.72 37.57
N ILE A 5 22.11 -31.66 36.77
CA ILE A 5 22.18 -31.49 35.32
C ILE A 5 22.00 -30.00 35.03
N TYR A 6 23.05 -29.37 34.49
CA TYR A 6 22.98 -28.00 33.98
C TYR A 6 22.54 -28.04 32.51
N ILE A 7 21.38 -27.46 32.23
CA ILE A 7 20.92 -27.21 30.85
C ILE A 7 21.43 -25.80 30.48
N PRO A 8 22.37 -25.65 29.52
CA PRO A 8 22.74 -24.34 29.03
C PRO A 8 21.57 -23.80 28.19
N VAL A 9 20.83 -22.86 28.77
CA VAL A 9 19.79 -22.09 28.09
C VAL A 9 20.51 -21.07 27.18
N SER A 10 20.97 -21.53 26.02
CA SER A 10 21.40 -20.65 24.94
C SER A 10 20.17 -20.22 24.14
N VAL A 11 19.48 -19.19 24.63
CA VAL A 11 18.45 -18.48 23.86
C VAL A 11 19.18 -17.54 22.89
N ALA A 12 19.53 -18.06 21.71
CA ALA A 12 19.93 -17.22 20.59
C ALA A 12 18.68 -16.54 20.03
N LEU A 13 18.39 -15.34 20.52
CA LEU A 13 17.34 -14.47 19.99
C LEU A 13 17.77 -13.97 18.61
N LEU A 14 17.38 -14.68 17.55
CA LEU A 14 17.51 -14.23 16.17
C LEU A 14 16.52 -13.07 15.95
N ILE A 15 16.98 -11.85 16.16
CA ILE A 15 16.25 -10.64 15.75
C ILE A 15 16.38 -10.57 14.22
N THR A 16 15.45 -11.19 13.50
CA THR A 16 15.27 -10.92 12.07
C THR A 16 14.75 -9.50 11.95
N VAL A 17 15.65 -8.55 11.72
CA VAL A 17 15.28 -7.20 11.32
C VAL A 17 14.68 -7.32 9.93
N PHE A 18 13.35 -7.45 9.84
CA PHE A 18 12.66 -7.21 8.59
C PHE A 18 12.83 -5.72 8.32
N ALA A 19 13.87 -5.36 7.55
CA ALA A 19 13.90 -4.06 6.92
C ALA A 19 12.61 -3.95 6.11
N ALA A 20 11.69 -3.09 6.56
CA ALA A 20 10.53 -2.74 5.78
C ALA A 20 11.05 -1.98 4.56
N GLN A 21 11.28 -2.70 3.46
CA GLN A 21 11.70 -2.13 2.17
C GLN A 21 10.46 -1.59 1.47
N ALA A 22 9.87 -0.55 2.05
CA ALA A 22 8.77 0.19 1.44
C ALA A 22 9.33 1.52 0.94
N GLY A 23 9.17 1.78 -0.36
CA GLY A 23 9.59 3.03 -0.94
C GLY A 23 8.81 4.20 -0.34
N THR A 24 9.36 5.40 -0.49
CA THR A 24 8.74 6.63 0.00
C THR A 24 8.04 7.34 -1.15
N PHE A 25 6.78 7.71 -0.95
CA PHE A 25 6.04 8.57 -1.87
C PHE A 25 5.89 9.96 -1.26
N GLU A 26 6.62 10.94 -1.79
CA GLU A 26 6.59 12.33 -1.31
C GLU A 26 6.36 13.29 -2.48
N LYS A 27 5.43 14.23 -2.30
CA LYS A 27 5.17 15.33 -3.26
C LYS A 27 4.92 14.86 -4.72
N GLY A 28 4.32 13.68 -4.90
CA GLY A 28 4.05 13.12 -6.22
C GLY A 28 5.21 12.34 -6.84
N ALA A 29 6.30 12.11 -6.10
CA ALA A 29 7.43 11.31 -6.53
C ALA A 29 7.62 10.10 -5.61
N TRP A 30 7.86 8.94 -6.22
CA TRP A 30 8.24 7.72 -5.50
C TRP A 30 9.76 7.52 -5.59
N SER A 31 10.36 7.05 -4.49
CA SER A 31 11.75 6.60 -4.45
C SER A 31 11.87 5.31 -3.67
N ALA A 32 12.66 4.36 -4.19
CA ALA A 32 12.97 3.14 -3.44
C ALA A 32 13.78 3.45 -2.19
N SER A 33 13.50 2.68 -1.14
CA SER A 33 14.19 2.70 0.13
C SER A 33 15.28 1.62 0.21
N GLY A 34 15.08 0.50 -0.49
CA GLY A 34 15.88 -0.72 -0.34
C GLY A 34 16.93 -0.97 -1.42
N CYS A 35 16.91 -0.21 -2.52
CA CYS A 35 17.73 -0.49 -3.71
C CYS A 35 19.14 0.13 -3.70
N GLY A 36 19.49 0.88 -2.65
CA GLY A 36 20.74 1.60 -2.57
C GLY A 36 20.76 2.84 -3.47
N ALA A 37 21.95 3.34 -3.79
CA ALA A 37 22.11 4.50 -4.66
C ALA A 37 22.07 4.10 -6.14
N MET A 38 21.49 4.98 -6.98
CA MET A 38 21.55 4.84 -8.42
C MET A 38 23.02 4.92 -8.90
N PRO A 39 23.50 3.93 -9.67
CA PRO A 39 24.86 3.95 -10.23
C PRO A 39 25.07 5.16 -11.15
N GLU A 40 26.15 5.90 -10.92
CA GLU A 40 26.51 7.07 -11.72
C GLU A 40 26.91 6.66 -13.15
N THR A 41 26.38 7.38 -14.14
CA THR A 41 26.70 7.12 -15.54
C THR A 41 28.17 7.45 -15.83
N PRO A 42 28.96 6.51 -16.38
CA PRO A 42 30.36 6.75 -16.65
C PRO A 42 30.55 7.72 -17.82
N VAL A 43 31.56 8.57 -17.72
CA VAL A 43 32.01 9.44 -18.83
C VAL A 43 32.82 8.60 -19.82
N VAL A 44 32.53 8.77 -21.12
CA VAL A 44 33.25 8.12 -22.21
C VAL A 44 34.38 9.03 -22.69
N ASP A 45 35.62 8.54 -22.57
CA ASP A 45 36.81 9.23 -23.07
C ASP A 45 37.20 8.65 -24.45
N SER A 46 37.13 9.50 -25.48
CA SER A 46 37.48 9.16 -26.86
C SER A 46 38.78 9.81 -27.34
N SER A 47 39.60 10.36 -26.43
CA SER A 47 40.85 11.05 -26.76
C SER A 47 41.93 10.14 -27.35
N SER A 48 41.88 8.84 -27.06
CA SER A 48 42.77 7.82 -27.59
C SER A 48 42.10 6.45 -27.57
N VAL A 49 42.67 5.49 -28.31
CA VAL A 49 42.21 4.09 -28.32
C VAL A 49 42.27 3.48 -26.91
N ASP A 50 43.33 3.75 -26.16
CA ASP A 50 43.49 3.22 -24.80
C ASP A 50 42.46 3.82 -23.83
N ALA A 51 42.24 5.14 -23.89
CA ALA A 51 41.23 5.82 -23.07
C ALA A 51 39.80 5.32 -23.39
N PHE A 52 39.52 5.05 -24.66
CA PHE A 52 38.24 4.49 -25.08
C PHE A 52 38.07 3.05 -24.57
N ASN A 53 39.09 2.21 -24.70
CA ASN A 53 39.05 0.83 -24.19
C ASN A 53 38.82 0.78 -22.67
N GLN A 54 39.42 1.70 -21.90
CA GLN A 54 39.14 1.85 -20.47
C GLN A 54 37.69 2.26 -20.21
N SER A 55 37.14 3.16 -21.03
CA SER A 55 35.75 3.60 -20.93
C SER A 55 34.77 2.44 -21.20
N VAL A 56 35.07 1.56 -22.16
CA VAL A 56 34.27 0.34 -22.42
C VAL A 56 34.20 -0.55 -21.18
N GLY A 57 35.31 -0.73 -20.46
CA GLY A 57 35.32 -1.46 -19.19
C GLY A 57 34.39 -0.86 -18.14
N LYS A 58 34.43 0.47 -17.96
CA LYS A 58 33.55 1.20 -17.03
C LYS A 58 32.07 1.08 -17.41
N ILE A 59 31.76 1.18 -18.71
CA ILE A 59 30.39 1.02 -19.23
C ILE A 59 29.85 -0.37 -18.91
N ASN A 60 30.64 -1.42 -19.16
CA ASN A 60 30.22 -2.80 -18.91
C ASN A 60 29.92 -3.05 -17.42
N GLU A 61 30.70 -2.46 -16.53
CA GLU A 61 30.45 -2.56 -15.09
C GLU A 61 29.21 -1.76 -14.68
N TRP A 62 29.08 -0.52 -15.14
CA TRP A 62 27.89 0.30 -14.91
C TRP A 62 26.62 -0.38 -15.40
N GLN A 63 26.62 -1.02 -16.58
CA GLN A 63 25.47 -1.74 -17.14
C GLN A 63 24.96 -2.85 -16.20
N LYS A 64 25.86 -3.59 -15.55
CA LYS A 64 25.48 -4.62 -14.58
C LYS A 64 24.87 -4.01 -13.32
N GLN A 65 25.48 -2.94 -12.81
CA GLN A 65 25.03 -2.27 -11.61
C GLN A 65 23.66 -1.60 -11.82
N ILE A 66 23.48 -0.89 -12.94
CA ILE A 66 22.21 -0.20 -13.24
C ILE A 66 21.08 -1.20 -13.49
N GLN A 67 21.35 -2.35 -14.12
CA GLN A 67 20.36 -3.40 -14.26
C GLN A 67 19.93 -3.96 -12.90
N THR A 68 20.89 -4.22 -12.00
CA THR A 68 20.61 -4.69 -10.64
C THR A 68 19.75 -3.69 -9.86
N TYR A 69 20.11 -2.41 -9.94
CA TYR A 69 19.34 -1.33 -9.31
C TYR A 69 17.92 -1.23 -9.89
N HIS A 70 17.79 -1.28 -11.22
CA HIS A 70 16.52 -1.19 -11.92
C HIS A 70 15.58 -2.37 -11.60
N ASP A 71 16.10 -3.60 -11.56
CA ASP A 71 15.33 -4.78 -11.19
C ASP A 71 14.85 -4.72 -9.74
N CYS A 72 15.68 -4.19 -8.84
CA CYS A 72 15.26 -3.89 -7.47
C CYS A 72 14.12 -2.87 -7.44
N MET A 73 14.29 -1.74 -8.15
CA MET A 73 13.29 -0.67 -8.22
C MET A 73 11.93 -1.19 -8.69
N ILE A 74 11.91 -2.00 -9.75
CA ILE A 74 10.68 -2.63 -10.26
C ILE A 74 10.02 -3.49 -9.19
N LYS A 75 10.81 -4.34 -8.50
CA LYS A 75 10.29 -5.24 -7.48
C LYS A 75 9.66 -4.48 -6.32
N GLU A 76 10.34 -3.46 -5.82
CA GLU A 76 9.86 -2.64 -4.70
C GLU A 76 8.62 -1.85 -5.08
N ALA A 77 8.63 -1.15 -6.23
CA ALA A 77 7.47 -0.39 -6.71
C ALA A 77 6.23 -1.27 -6.89
N ASN A 78 6.38 -2.48 -7.41
CA ASN A 78 5.26 -3.42 -7.57
C ASN A 78 4.72 -3.91 -6.21
N ALA A 79 5.61 -4.16 -5.25
CA ALA A 79 5.20 -4.56 -3.90
C ALA A 79 4.43 -3.43 -3.20
N ASP A 80 4.93 -2.20 -3.31
CA ASP A 80 4.27 -1.01 -2.75
C ASP A 80 2.91 -0.77 -3.38
N ASN A 81 2.81 -0.81 -4.71
CA ASN A 81 1.54 -0.66 -5.42
C ASN A 81 0.52 -1.72 -4.98
N ALA A 82 0.94 -2.98 -4.82
CA ALA A 82 0.07 -4.04 -4.34
C ALA A 82 -0.39 -3.79 -2.89
N ALA A 83 0.50 -3.33 -2.02
CA ALA A 83 0.18 -3.02 -0.63
C ALA A 83 -0.80 -1.83 -0.53
N ILE A 84 -0.53 -0.75 -1.27
CA ILE A 84 -1.40 0.43 -1.35
C ILE A 84 -2.79 0.02 -1.84
N ASN A 85 -2.88 -0.67 -2.98
CA ASN A 85 -4.16 -1.12 -3.53
C ASN A 85 -4.93 -1.99 -2.54
N LYS A 86 -4.28 -2.99 -1.93
CA LYS A 86 -4.90 -3.86 -0.94
C LYS A 86 -5.43 -3.06 0.26
N SER A 87 -4.64 -2.13 0.79
CA SER A 87 -5.03 -1.31 1.93
C SER A 87 -6.19 -0.36 1.61
N ALA A 88 -6.17 0.29 0.44
CA ALA A 88 -7.20 1.19 -0.01
C ALA A 88 -8.53 0.44 -0.24
N THR A 89 -8.48 -0.71 -0.91
CA THR A 89 -9.68 -1.54 -1.13
C THR A 89 -10.26 -2.05 0.19
N ALA A 90 -9.42 -2.47 1.15
CA ALA A 90 -9.89 -2.91 2.45
C ALA A 90 -10.62 -1.78 3.20
N GLU A 91 -10.06 -0.57 3.19
CA GLU A 91 -10.68 0.59 3.84
C GLU A 91 -11.99 1.01 3.14
N GLN A 92 -12.02 0.98 1.80
CA GLN A 92 -13.24 1.21 1.03
C GLN A 92 -14.34 0.21 1.39
N SER A 93 -14.02 -1.09 1.51
CA SER A 93 -14.97 -2.13 1.95
C SER A 93 -15.52 -1.82 3.32
N ARG A 94 -14.65 -1.49 4.28
CA ARG A 94 -15.03 -1.16 5.65
C ARG A 94 -15.99 0.03 5.71
N ILE A 95 -15.73 1.07 4.92
CA ILE A 95 -16.61 2.25 4.82
C ILE A 95 -17.97 1.86 4.22
N ASN A 96 -17.98 1.08 3.13
CA ASN A 96 -19.21 0.64 2.48
C ASN A 96 -20.09 -0.19 3.43
N GLU A 97 -19.49 -1.11 4.18
CA GLU A 97 -20.19 -1.92 5.18
C GLU A 97 -20.79 -1.05 6.29
N ALA A 98 -20.05 -0.03 6.77
CA ALA A 98 -20.54 0.91 7.77
C ALA A 98 -21.73 1.72 7.25
N VAL A 99 -21.65 2.22 6.01
CA VAL A 99 -22.74 2.96 5.36
C VAL A 99 -23.97 2.07 5.18
N GLU A 100 -23.80 0.83 4.73
CA GLU A 100 -24.90 -0.13 4.57
C GLU A 100 -25.58 -0.41 5.92
N LYS A 101 -24.80 -0.61 6.98
CA LYS A 101 -25.32 -0.83 8.33
C LYS A 101 -26.16 0.36 8.81
N VAL A 102 -25.64 1.58 8.69
CA VAL A 102 -26.38 2.80 9.08
C VAL A 102 -27.67 2.95 8.29
N ASN A 103 -27.64 2.68 6.97
CA ASN A 103 -28.84 2.74 6.14
C ASN A 103 -29.90 1.71 6.56
N LYS A 104 -29.48 0.47 6.88
CA LYS A 104 -30.38 -0.57 7.41
C LYS A 104 -31.00 -0.16 8.74
N GLU A 105 -30.20 0.36 9.67
CA GLU A 105 -30.67 0.82 10.98
C GLU A 105 -31.62 2.02 10.86
N ALA A 106 -31.32 2.99 9.99
CA ALA A 106 -32.19 4.12 9.72
C ALA A 106 -33.53 3.69 9.10
N ALA A 107 -33.51 2.77 8.14
CA ALA A 107 -34.73 2.22 7.54
C ALA A 107 -35.60 1.49 8.57
N ALA A 108 -34.99 0.66 9.43
CA ALA A 108 -35.69 -0.03 10.52
C ALA A 108 -36.25 0.97 11.55
N GLY A 109 -35.49 2.02 11.87
CA GLY A 109 -35.94 3.12 12.74
C GLY A 109 -37.17 3.84 12.17
N LYS A 110 -37.14 4.18 10.88
CA LYS A 110 -38.27 4.79 10.16
C LYS A 110 -39.52 3.93 10.24
N GLN A 111 -39.39 2.63 9.95
CA GLN A 111 -40.52 1.68 10.04
C GLN A 111 -41.10 1.61 11.46
N LYS A 112 -40.25 1.60 12.50
CA LYS A 112 -40.69 1.60 13.90
C LYS A 112 -41.46 2.87 14.26
N VAL A 113 -40.97 4.04 13.84
CA VAL A 113 -41.65 5.32 14.07
C VAL A 113 -42.98 5.36 13.32
N GLU A 114 -43.05 4.91 12.07
CA GLU A 114 -44.30 4.85 11.29
C GLU A 114 -45.33 3.91 11.94
N GLN A 115 -44.91 2.75 12.44
CA GLN A 115 -45.77 1.81 13.18
C GLN A 115 -46.23 2.37 14.53
N ALA A 116 -45.36 3.12 15.24
CA ALA A 116 -45.71 3.77 16.50
C ALA A 116 -46.70 4.92 16.27
N SER A 117 -46.48 5.75 15.25
CA SER A 117 -47.36 6.87 14.89
C SER A 117 -48.74 6.39 14.42
N SER A 118 -48.81 5.29 13.66
CA SER A 118 -50.09 4.67 13.24
C SER A 118 -50.84 3.99 14.40
N ARG A 119 -50.15 3.59 15.48
CA ARG A 119 -50.78 3.15 16.74
C ARG A 119 -51.19 4.31 17.65
N SER A 120 -50.55 5.48 17.53
CA SER A 120 -50.72 6.62 18.43
C SER A 120 -51.60 7.75 17.88
N SER A 121 -51.93 7.76 16.59
CA SER A 121 -52.68 8.83 15.93
C SER A 121 -53.20 8.32 14.57
N SER A 122 -54.48 8.40 14.18
CA SER A 122 -55.38 9.54 14.39
C SER A 122 -54.63 10.86 14.35
N GLY A 123 -53.85 11.08 13.27
CA GLY A 123 -53.28 12.36 12.88
C GLY A 123 -51.82 12.66 13.30
N SER A 124 -50.87 12.54 12.36
CA SER A 124 -49.92 13.62 11.96
C SER A 124 -48.75 13.09 11.12
N SER A 125 -48.44 13.81 10.04
CA SER A 125 -47.47 13.47 8.98
C SER A 125 -46.02 13.84 9.33
N PHE A 126 -45.06 12.94 9.10
CA PHE A 126 -43.62 13.21 9.23
C PHE A 126 -42.96 13.48 7.86
N PRO A 127 -41.93 14.35 7.78
CA PRO A 127 -41.23 14.65 6.53
C PRO A 127 -40.26 13.53 6.13
N SER A 128 -40.19 13.27 4.82
CA SER A 128 -39.41 12.19 4.21
C SER A 128 -37.93 12.54 4.13
N LEU A 129 -37.07 11.71 4.73
CA LEU A 129 -35.62 11.75 4.52
C LEU A 129 -35.28 10.83 3.34
N ALA A 130 -35.41 11.35 2.12
CA ALA A 130 -34.90 10.67 0.94
C ALA A 130 -33.36 10.73 0.94
N PRO A 131 -32.64 9.63 0.64
CA PRO A 131 -31.20 9.69 0.44
C PRO A 131 -30.87 10.54 -0.79
N PRO A 132 -29.73 11.25 -0.82
CA PRO A 132 -29.31 12.00 -1.99
C PRO A 132 -29.07 11.04 -3.17
N PRO A 133 -29.36 11.45 -4.41
CA PRO A 133 -29.07 10.65 -5.59
C PRO A 133 -27.55 10.60 -5.79
N GLY A 134 -26.91 9.55 -5.29
CA GLY A 134 -25.52 9.23 -5.61
C GLY A 134 -25.46 8.55 -6.97
N GLY A 135 -25.29 9.34 -8.04
CA GLY A 135 -25.03 8.83 -9.38
C GLY A 135 -23.68 8.11 -9.42
N MET A 136 -23.68 6.78 -9.39
CA MET A 136 -22.56 5.99 -9.88
C MET A 136 -22.70 5.88 -11.40
N GLY A 137 -22.33 6.96 -12.10
CA GLY A 137 -22.14 6.99 -13.54
C GLY A 137 -20.81 7.67 -13.85
N GLY A 138 -19.85 6.91 -14.38
CA GLY A 138 -18.50 7.36 -14.74
C GLY A 138 -17.49 6.23 -14.54
N GLN A 139 -17.54 5.18 -15.38
CA GLN A 139 -16.78 5.00 -16.62
C GLN A 139 -15.31 4.57 -16.37
N PRO A 140 -14.84 3.46 -16.97
CA PRO A 140 -13.44 3.03 -16.88
C PRO A 140 -12.55 3.83 -17.84
N GLY A 141 -11.36 4.20 -17.36
CA GLY A 141 -10.25 4.83 -18.09
C GLY A 141 -9.31 5.45 -17.05
N TYR A 142 -8.03 5.07 -16.91
CA TYR A 142 -7.07 4.41 -17.80
C TYR A 142 -6.45 3.19 -17.11
#